data_AF-A0A9Q2WB04-F1
#
_entry.id   AF-A0A9Q2WB04-F1
#
_cell.length_a   1.000
_cell.length_b   1.000
_cell.length_c   1.000
_cell.angle_alpha   90.00
_cell.angle_beta   90.00
_cell.angle_gamma   90.00
#
_symmetry.space_group_name_H-M   'P 1'
#
loop_
_entity.id
_entity.type
_entity.pdbx_description
1 polymer ?
#
loop_
_entity_poly.entity_id
_entity_poly.type
_entity_poly.pdbx_seq_one_letter_code
_entity_poly.pdbx_strand_id
1 'polypeptide(L)'
;MTAYSDDRRQQYWISIEQGFYVRHISDAAFDIGANVYPWTQMQAVGTSDINFKKDITELDTEIALANIDAMEFVSFRYKDDDSEAVRRGVIAQQVEKIDPQYVHSAEGVGKMTLDLNPLLMDALAAIKALNAKVAELSKQVDELKQVGA
;
A
#
# COMPACT_ATOMS: atom_id res chain seq x y z
N MET A 1 1.96 14.53 36.91
CA MET A 1 2.48 14.48 35.53
C MET A 1 1.97 13.19 34.92
N THR A 2 0.78 13.21 34.33
CA THR A 2 0.10 12.02 33.80
C THR A 2 0.77 11.62 32.49
N ALA A 3 1.08 10.34 32.32
CA ALA A 3 1.87 9.76 31.23
C ALA A 3 1.16 9.76 29.86
N TYR A 4 0.38 10.79 29.56
CA TYR A 4 -0.42 10.90 28.35
C TYR A 4 -0.03 12.19 27.63
N SER A 5 0.67 12.05 26.51
CA SER A 5 0.81 13.14 25.53
C SER A 5 -0.56 13.44 24.90
N ASP A 6 -0.81 14.71 24.60
CA ASP A 6 -2.03 15.18 23.91
C ASP A 6 -2.25 14.53 22.53
N ASP A 7 -1.26 13.79 22.03
CA ASP A 7 -1.28 13.13 20.73
C ASP A 7 -1.93 11.73 20.74
N ARG A 8 -2.14 11.12 21.92
CA ARG A 8 -2.67 9.75 22.00
C ARG A 8 -4.20 9.73 21.97
N ARG A 9 -4.77 9.68 20.76
CA ARG A 9 -6.22 9.70 20.52
C ARG A 9 -6.96 8.40 20.87
N GLN A 10 -6.27 7.26 20.91
CA GLN A 10 -6.89 5.94 21.18
C GLN A 10 -5.90 4.86 21.69
N GLN A 11 -6.44 3.80 22.31
CA GLN A 11 -5.72 2.59 22.73
C GLN A 11 -6.45 1.34 22.22
N TYR A 12 -5.71 0.29 21.89
CA TYR A 12 -6.25 -0.98 21.42
C TYR A 12 -5.88 -2.12 22.36
N TRP A 13 -6.83 -3.05 22.56
CA TRP A 13 -6.60 -4.32 23.24
C TRP A 13 -7.11 -5.46 22.37
N ILE A 14 -6.24 -6.45 22.14
CA ILE A 14 -6.59 -7.68 21.45
C ILE A 14 -6.43 -8.80 22.47
N SER A 15 -7.54 -9.42 22.85
CA SER A 15 -7.57 -10.59 23.73
C SER A 15 -7.91 -11.84 22.93
N ILE A 16 -7.21 -12.94 23.22
CA ILE A 16 -7.46 -14.25 22.63
C ILE A 16 -8.81 -14.87 23.05
N GLU A 17 -9.43 -14.36 24.11
CA GLU A 17 -10.72 -14.87 24.63
C GLU A 17 -11.87 -13.87 24.47
N GLN A 18 -11.59 -12.56 24.50
CA GLN A 18 -12.61 -11.52 24.63
C GLN A 18 -12.76 -10.65 23.37
N GLY A 19 -11.89 -10.75 22.36
CA GLY A 19 -12.01 -9.99 21.10
C GLY A 19 -11.24 -8.66 21.07
N PHE A 20 -11.68 -7.74 20.20
CA PHE A 20 -11.00 -6.48 19.89
C PHE A 20 -11.72 -5.27 20.51
N TYR A 21 -11.01 -4.55 21.39
CA TYR A 21 -11.55 -3.41 22.13
C TYR A 21 -10.72 -2.15 21.93
N VAL A 22 -11.37 -1.00 22.10
CA VAL A 22 -10.79 0.32 21.92
C VAL A 22 -11.14 1.20 23.11
N ARG A 23 -10.21 2.09 23.48
CA ARG A 23 -10.49 3.25 24.32
C ARG A 23 -10.20 4.48 23.51
N HIS A 24 -11.25 5.24 23.22
CA HIS A 24 -11.13 6.55 22.63
C HIS A 24 -11.08 7.61 23.73
N ILE A 25 -10.33 8.70 23.52
CA ILE A 25 -10.11 9.72 24.56
C ILE A 25 -11.40 10.43 24.99
N SER A 26 -12.44 10.42 24.14
CA SER A 26 -13.74 11.01 24.45
C SER A 26 -14.61 10.15 25.37
N ASP A 27 -14.22 8.90 25.66
CA ASP A 27 -15.04 7.99 26.43
C ASP A 27 -14.55 7.78 27.86
N ALA A 28 -15.51 7.63 28.77
CA ALA A 28 -15.24 7.25 30.15
C ALA A 28 -14.91 5.75 30.30
N ALA A 29 -15.49 4.89 29.45
CA ALA A 29 -15.26 3.45 29.48
C ALA A 29 -13.97 3.06 28.74
N PHE A 30 -13.30 2.02 29.24
CA PHE A 30 -11.99 1.58 28.73
C PHE A 30 -12.09 0.44 27.71
N ASP A 31 -13.25 -0.19 27.59
CA ASP A 31 -13.49 -1.47 26.94
C ASP A 31 -14.66 -1.39 25.95
N ILE A 32 -14.71 -0.30 25.18
CA ILE A 32 -15.75 -0.13 24.17
C ILE A 32 -15.44 -1.05 22.99
N GLY A 33 -16.49 -1.74 22.49
CA GLY A 33 -16.37 -2.59 21.32
C GLY A 33 -15.89 -1.80 20.10
N ALA A 34 -14.93 -2.36 19.36
CA ALA A 34 -14.35 -1.71 18.19
C ALA A 34 -15.35 -1.33 17.09
N ASN A 35 -16.53 -1.94 17.07
CA ASN A 35 -17.62 -1.63 16.15
C ASN A 35 -18.34 -0.30 16.44
N VAL A 36 -18.13 0.29 17.62
CA VAL A 36 -18.74 1.58 18.02
C VAL A 36 -18.06 2.76 17.31
N TYR A 37 -16.77 2.62 17.02
CA TYR A 37 -16.01 3.61 16.28
C TYR A 37 -15.88 3.21 14.81
N PRO A 38 -16.18 4.12 13.86
CA PRO A 38 -15.90 3.85 12.46
C PRO A 38 -14.43 3.51 12.26
N TRP A 39 -14.16 2.48 11.47
CA TRP A 39 -12.79 2.08 11.11
C TRP A 39 -11.95 3.25 10.60
N THR A 40 -12.56 4.19 9.88
CA THR A 40 -11.91 5.41 9.37
C THR A 40 -11.44 6.39 10.45
N GLN A 41 -12.04 6.36 11.65
CA GLN A 41 -11.58 7.13 12.82
C GLN A 41 -10.49 6.38 13.59
N MET A 42 -10.51 5.04 13.51
CA MET A 42 -9.54 4.18 14.17
C MET A 42 -8.24 4.04 13.36
N GLN A 43 -8.33 3.92 12.04
CA GLN A 43 -7.20 3.75 11.15
C GLN A 43 -7.39 4.61 9.90
N ALA A 44 -6.61 5.69 9.79
CA ALA A 44 -6.60 6.58 8.64
C ALA A 44 -5.69 6.06 7.50
N VAL A 45 -5.72 4.74 7.23
CA VAL A 45 -4.89 4.17 6.14
C VAL A 45 -5.50 4.57 4.80
N GLY A 46 -4.67 5.12 3.90
CA GLY A 46 -5.10 5.50 2.56
C GLY A 46 -5.84 6.85 2.48
N THR A 47 -5.65 7.76 3.45
CA THR A 47 -6.16 9.14 3.33
C THR A 47 -5.63 9.80 2.04
N SER A 48 -6.55 10.14 1.14
CA SER A 48 -6.24 10.71 -0.19
C SER A 48 -7.03 11.99 -0.47
N ASP A 49 -7.50 12.67 0.58
CA ASP A 49 -8.27 13.90 0.50
C ASP A 49 -7.38 15.10 0.12
N ILE A 50 -7.84 15.92 -0.82
CA ILE A 50 -7.11 17.08 -1.35
C ILE A 50 -6.78 18.12 -0.28
N ASN A 51 -7.61 18.24 0.77
CA ASN A 51 -7.39 19.19 1.87
C ASN A 51 -6.18 18.81 2.74
N PHE A 52 -5.70 17.57 2.60
CA PHE A 52 -4.53 17.05 3.30
C PHE A 52 -3.31 16.91 2.37
N LYS A 53 -3.39 17.46 1.15
CA LYS A 53 -2.32 17.43 0.15
C LYS A 53 -1.84 18.84 -0.16
N LYS A 54 -0.56 18.95 -0.50
CA LYS A 54 0.07 20.19 -0.97
C LYS A 54 1.03 19.83 -2.12
N ASP A 55 1.45 20.84 -2.87
CA ASP A 55 2.44 20.69 -3.95
C ASP A 55 2.04 19.63 -4.99
N ILE A 56 0.75 19.63 -5.39
CA ILE A 56 0.18 18.63 -6.29
C ILE A 56 0.63 18.91 -7.73
N THR A 57 1.47 18.03 -8.27
CA THR A 57 1.90 18.03 -9.67
C THR A 57 1.48 16.75 -10.38
N GLU A 58 1.60 16.73 -11.70
CA GLU A 58 1.42 15.49 -12.46
C GLU A 58 2.48 14.45 -12.07
N LEU A 59 2.05 13.18 -11.99
CA LEU A 59 2.94 12.05 -11.78
C LEU A 59 3.53 11.63 -13.13
N ASP A 60 4.84 11.44 -13.18
CA ASP A 60 5.49 10.79 -14.31
C ASP A 60 5.20 9.28 -14.29
N THR A 61 4.25 8.86 -15.12
CA THR A 61 3.81 7.47 -15.18
C THR A 61 4.86 6.52 -15.78
N GLU A 62 5.88 7.04 -16.46
CA GLU A 62 6.98 6.21 -16.98
C GLU A 62 7.90 5.72 -15.87
N ILE A 63 8.06 6.51 -14.80
CA ILE A 63 8.80 6.08 -13.61
C ILE A 63 8.09 4.90 -12.95
N ALA A 64 6.76 4.99 -12.79
CA ALA A 64 5.97 3.90 -12.23
C ALA A 64 6.08 2.63 -13.07
N LEU A 65 6.04 2.75 -14.40
CA LEU A 65 6.24 1.60 -15.30
C LEU A 65 7.64 1.00 -15.15
N ALA A 66 8.69 1.84 -15.13
CA ALA A 66 10.06 1.39 -14.94
C ALA A 66 10.28 0.69 -13.58
N ASN A 67 9.65 1.20 -12.52
CA ASN A 67 9.69 0.57 -11.19
C ASN A 67 9.04 -0.81 -11.21
N ILE A 68 7.87 -0.95 -11.83
CA ILE A 68 7.17 -2.23 -11.98
C ILE A 68 8.00 -3.21 -12.81
N ASP A 69 8.63 -2.75 -13.89
CA ASP A 69 9.51 -3.57 -14.75
C ASP A 69 10.76 -4.06 -13.99
N ALA A 70 11.24 -3.29 -13.00
CA ALA A 70 12.37 -3.66 -12.15
C ALA A 70 12.00 -4.65 -11.02
N MET A 71 10.72 -4.92 -10.78
CA MET A 71 10.28 -5.83 -9.71
C MET A 71 10.55 -7.30 -10.07
N GLU A 72 11.14 -8.03 -9.13
CA GLU A 72 11.34 -9.47 -9.28
C GLU A 72 10.18 -10.24 -8.69
N PHE A 73 9.28 -10.72 -9.55
CA PHE A 73 8.18 -11.58 -9.15
C PHE A 73 8.66 -13.01 -8.86
N VAL A 74 8.33 -13.49 -7.67
CA VAL A 74 8.72 -14.81 -7.18
C VAL A 74 7.49 -15.64 -6.80
N SER A 75 7.66 -16.96 -6.87
CA SER A 75 6.77 -17.91 -6.20
C SER A 75 7.46 -18.43 -4.96
N PHE A 76 6.77 -18.48 -3.84
CA PHE A 76 7.34 -18.85 -2.55
C PHE A 76 6.35 -19.61 -1.66
N ARG A 77 6.88 -20.20 -0.60
CA ARG A 77 6.13 -20.80 0.50
C ARG A 77 6.60 -20.15 1.81
N TYR A 78 5.72 -20.01 2.78
CA TYR A 78 6.14 -19.59 4.12
C TYR A 78 6.82 -20.75 4.83
N LYS A 79 7.84 -20.45 5.65
CA LYS A 79 8.57 -21.47 6.41
C LYS A 79 7.70 -22.18 7.44
N ASP A 80 6.76 -21.45 8.03
CA ASP A 80 5.85 -21.92 9.08
C ASP A 80 4.40 -21.93 8.55
N ASP A 81 4.14 -22.68 7.48
CA ASP A 81 2.81 -22.85 6.89
C ASP A 81 2.52 -24.33 6.62
N ASP A 82 1.75 -24.96 7.53
CA ASP A 82 1.37 -26.37 7.46
C ASP A 82 0.67 -26.75 6.14
N SER A 83 0.01 -25.78 5.49
CA SER A 83 -0.66 -26.01 4.21
C SER A 83 0.32 -26.16 3.05
N GLU A 84 1.57 -25.72 3.23
CA GLU A 84 2.58 -25.62 2.18
C GLU A 84 1.92 -25.11 0.90
N ALA A 85 1.29 -23.93 0.95
CA ALA A 85 0.64 -23.32 -0.20
C ALA A 85 1.64 -22.50 -1.02
N VAL A 86 1.63 -22.63 -2.36
CA VAL A 86 2.46 -21.79 -3.24
C VAL A 86 1.80 -20.42 -3.34
N ARG A 87 2.54 -19.38 -3.01
CA ARG A 87 2.11 -17.98 -3.14
C ARG A 87 2.95 -17.27 -4.18
N ARG A 88 2.41 -16.19 -4.74
CA ARG A 88 3.06 -15.30 -5.69
C ARG A 88 3.20 -13.91 -5.07
N GLY A 89 4.32 -13.26 -5.33
CA GLY A 89 4.56 -11.91 -4.83
C GLY A 89 5.97 -11.44 -5.16
N VAL A 90 6.49 -10.56 -4.32
CA VAL A 90 7.83 -9.96 -4.44
C VAL A 90 8.57 -10.10 -3.11
N ILE A 91 9.89 -9.96 -3.13
CA ILE A 91 10.69 -9.91 -1.90
C ILE A 91 10.78 -8.46 -1.44
N ALA A 92 10.37 -8.19 -0.19
CA ALA A 92 10.36 -6.84 0.36
C ALA A 92 11.72 -6.14 0.21
N GLN A 93 12.83 -6.82 0.51
CA GLN A 93 14.19 -6.27 0.41
C GLN A 93 14.64 -5.98 -1.03
N GLN A 94 14.00 -6.58 -2.02
CA GLN A 94 14.27 -6.30 -3.42
C GLN A 94 13.52 -5.02 -3.83
N VAL A 95 12.23 -4.93 -3.52
CA VAL A 95 11.41 -3.76 -3.88
C VAL A 95 11.77 -2.50 -3.09
N GLU A 96 12.26 -2.62 -1.86
CA GLU A 96 12.82 -1.50 -1.08
C GLU A 96 13.98 -0.79 -1.82
N LYS A 97 14.78 -1.54 -2.59
CA LYS A 97 15.88 -0.97 -3.38
C LYS A 97 15.39 -0.21 -4.61
N ILE A 98 14.17 -0.48 -5.07
CA ILE A 98 13.53 0.22 -6.19
C ILE A 98 12.92 1.51 -5.66
N ASP A 99 12.01 1.40 -4.68
CA ASP A 99 11.44 2.52 -3.95
C ASP A 99 11.31 2.14 -2.46
N PRO A 100 11.97 2.87 -1.55
CA PRO A 100 11.84 2.66 -0.11
C PRO A 100 10.39 2.75 0.39
N GLN A 101 9.51 3.47 -0.30
CA GLN A 101 8.10 3.59 0.06
C GLN A 101 7.30 2.31 -0.13
N TYR A 102 7.79 1.34 -0.93
CA TYR A 102 7.10 0.06 -1.13
C TYR A 102 7.08 -0.82 0.11
N VAL A 103 7.79 -0.44 1.16
CA VAL A 103 7.91 -1.23 2.38
C VAL A 103 7.72 -0.38 3.63
N HIS A 104 7.25 -1.05 4.67
CA HIS A 104 7.38 -0.58 6.04
C HIS A 104 8.38 -1.49 6.76
N SER A 105 9.40 -0.87 7.36
CA SER A 105 10.28 -1.56 8.29
C SER A 105 9.66 -1.56 9.69
N ALA A 106 9.43 -2.74 10.26
CA ALA A 106 9.11 -2.85 11.68
C ALA A 106 10.43 -2.86 12.47
N GLU A 107 10.96 -1.66 12.75
CA GLU A 107 12.12 -1.50 13.62
C GLU A 107 11.87 -2.26 14.95
N GLY A 108 12.77 -3.19 15.29
CA GLY A 108 12.68 -4.02 16.50
C GLY A 108 12.11 -5.42 16.33
N VAL A 109 11.37 -5.72 15.25
CA VAL A 109 10.80 -7.07 15.01
C VAL A 109 11.53 -7.83 13.89
N GLY A 110 12.45 -7.15 13.17
CA GLY A 110 13.25 -7.75 12.10
C GLY A 110 12.42 -8.19 10.89
N LYS A 111 11.17 -7.71 10.78
CA LYS A 111 10.25 -8.00 9.70
C LYS A 111 10.05 -6.76 8.83
N MET A 112 10.05 -6.98 7.53
CA MET A 112 9.65 -5.97 6.55
C MET A 112 8.34 -6.39 5.91
N THR A 113 7.43 -5.43 5.76
CA THR A 113 6.11 -5.64 5.17
C THR A 113 5.93 -4.74 3.98
N LEU A 114 5.21 -5.19 2.96
CA LEU A 114 4.89 -4.36 1.81
C LEU A 114 3.88 -3.27 2.20
N ASP A 115 4.10 -2.05 1.71
CA ASP A 115 3.06 -1.01 1.68
C ASP A 115 2.29 -1.15 0.37
N LEU A 116 1.02 -1.54 0.50
CA LEU A 116 0.15 -1.81 -0.65
C LEU A 116 -0.30 -0.53 -1.36
N ASN A 117 -0.28 0.63 -0.69
CA ASN A 117 -0.75 1.88 -1.29
C ASN A 117 0.17 2.36 -2.43
N PRO A 118 1.48 2.59 -2.23
CA PRO A 118 2.37 3.00 -3.30
C PRO A 118 2.51 1.92 -4.37
N LEU A 119 2.57 0.64 -3.99
CA LEU A 119 2.59 -0.47 -4.96
C LEU A 119 1.35 -0.46 -5.88
N LEU A 120 0.15 -0.24 -5.32
CA LEU A 120 -1.08 -0.17 -6.11
C LEU A 120 -1.11 1.09 -6.99
N MET A 121 -0.69 2.24 -6.47
CA MET A 121 -0.70 3.49 -7.23
C MET A 121 0.27 3.41 -8.41
N ASP A 122 1.46 2.82 -8.23
CA ASP A 122 2.41 2.62 -9.32
C ASP A 122 1.92 1.58 -10.32
N ALA A 123 1.26 0.51 -9.89
CA ALA A 123 0.63 -0.42 -10.81
C ALA A 123 -0.44 0.26 -11.70
N LEU A 124 -1.28 1.14 -11.13
CA LEU A 124 -2.28 1.89 -11.89
C LEU A 124 -1.63 2.91 -12.83
N ALA A 125 -0.58 3.60 -12.38
CA ALA A 125 0.17 4.55 -13.20
C ALA A 125 0.87 3.83 -14.38
N ALA A 126 1.48 2.66 -14.13
CA ALA A 126 2.08 1.82 -15.16
C ALA A 126 1.05 1.37 -16.20
N ILE A 127 -0.15 0.95 -15.78
CA ILE A 127 -1.25 0.62 -16.72
C ILE A 127 -1.62 1.83 -17.58
N LYS A 128 -1.67 3.04 -16.99
CA LYS A 128 -1.95 4.27 -17.74
C LYS A 128 -0.86 4.57 -18.76
N ALA A 129 0.42 4.42 -18.40
CA ALA A 129 1.55 4.58 -19.31
C ALA A 129 1.49 3.57 -20.46
N LEU A 130 1.24 2.29 -20.15
CA LEU A 130 1.09 1.24 -21.15
C LEU A 130 -0.06 1.53 -22.13
N ASN A 131 -1.21 1.98 -21.65
CA ASN A 131 -2.33 2.37 -22.52
C ASN A 131 -1.95 3.50 -23.49
N ALA A 132 -1.20 4.50 -23.02
CA ALA A 132 -0.71 5.57 -23.88
C ALA A 132 0.25 5.05 -24.97
N LYS A 133 1.18 4.16 -24.60
CA LYS A 133 2.08 3.49 -25.54
C LYS A 133 1.32 2.63 -26.56
N VAL A 134 0.29 1.90 -26.14
CA VAL A 134 -0.55 1.08 -27.04
C VAL A 134 -1.30 1.96 -28.04
N ALA A 135 -1.85 3.10 -27.61
CA ALA A 135 -2.54 4.02 -28.50
C ALA A 135 -1.59 4.61 -29.56
N GLU A 136 -0.40 5.03 -29.14
CA GLU A 136 0.63 5.56 -30.04
C GLU A 136 1.13 4.50 -31.03
N LEU A 137 1.44 3.28 -30.56
CA LEU A 137 1.86 2.19 -31.43
C LEU A 137 0.77 1.79 -32.43
N SER A 138 -0.51 1.80 -32.01
CA SER A 138 -1.62 1.50 -32.90
C SER A 138 -1.72 2.51 -34.04
N LYS A 139 -1.55 3.79 -33.74
CA LYS A 139 -1.52 4.86 -34.74
C LYS A 139 -0.36 4.69 -35.73
N GLN A 140 0.84 4.39 -35.24
CA GLN A 140 2.00 4.14 -36.10
C GLN A 140 1.78 2.94 -37.03
N VAL A 141 1.17 1.86 -36.53
CA VAL A 141 0.82 0.70 -37.35
C VAL A 141 -0.19 1.06 -38.45
N ASP A 142 -1.18 1.88 -38.15
CA ASP A 142 -2.17 2.32 -39.15
C ASP A 142 -1.55 3.22 -40.22
N GLU A 143 -0.66 4.13 -39.83
CA GLU A 143 0.11 4.97 -40.76
C GLU A 143 1.00 4.13 -41.69
N LEU A 144 1.73 3.15 -41.13
CA LEU A 144 2.59 2.26 -41.92
C LEU A 144 1.79 1.39 -42.91
N LYS A 145 0.61 0.91 -42.50
CA LYS A 145 -0.28 0.16 -43.40
C LYS A 145 -0.81 0.99 -44.55
N GLN A 146 -1.05 2.29 -44.34
CA GLN A 146 -1.48 3.19 -45.41
C GLN A 146 -0.37 3.54 -46.40
N VAL A 147 0.89 3.56 -45.96
CA VAL A 147 2.06 3.84 -46.82
C VAL A 147 2.49 2.60 -47.63
N GLY A 148 2.20 1.40 -47.13
CA GLY A 148 2.52 0.13 -47.80
C GLY A 148 1.46 -0.41 -48.77
N ALA A 149 0.30 0.24 -48.89
CA ALA A 149 -0.80 -0.10 -49.80
C ALA A 149 -0.83 0.87 -51.00
#